data_AF-A0A9X9M532-F1
#
_entry.id   AF-A0A9X9M532-F1
#
_cell.length_a   1.000
_cell.length_b   1.000
_cell.length_c   1.000
_cell.angle_alpha   90.00
_cell.angle_beta   90.00
_cell.angle_gamma   90.00
#
_symmetry.space_group_name_H-M   'P 1'
#
loop_
_entity.id
_entity.type
_entity.pdbx_description
1 polymer ?
#
loop_
_entity_poly.entity_id
_entity_poly.type
_entity_poly.pdbx_seq_one_letter_code
_entity_poly.pdbx_strand_id
1 'polypeptide(L)'
;IFQIFENGKDTGEISVCISKKDLESNSPTQTGDMMEKLLLKIHQRLQGSPINPSGLNFSSIRLFDEHGQEIKNPLLLKNEQKIWVSYGKAYRSPLTPVLSLTFDQVTAFDRDGIIVAYKTFLDPNAVLLPGCDNWEVCERFPINFNSNSQETPDQFEKVDLENHFLQNKVDPNIVLHASVSIKKRSSSSREARSGSETAPSI
;
A
#
# COMPACT_ATOMS: atom_id res chain seq x y z
N ILE A 1 8.71 9.02 -26.22
CA ILE A 1 8.80 8.22 -24.98
C ILE A 1 7.55 8.49 -24.18
N PHE A 2 6.92 7.49 -23.58
CA PHE A 2 5.74 7.64 -22.73
C PHE A 2 5.99 7.01 -21.36
N GLN A 3 5.30 7.49 -20.33
CA GLN A 3 5.38 6.97 -18.97
C GLN A 3 4.20 6.04 -18.71
N ILE A 4 4.49 4.76 -18.49
CA ILE A 4 3.49 3.73 -18.22
C ILE A 4 3.33 3.54 -16.71
N PHE A 5 2.10 3.55 -16.24
CA PHE A 5 1.69 3.30 -14.87
C PHE A 5 0.76 2.09 -14.81
N GLU A 6 0.76 1.36 -13.70
CA GLU A 6 -0.22 0.31 -13.46
C GLU A 6 -1.55 0.91 -13.00
N ASN A 7 -2.66 0.44 -13.58
CA ASN A 7 -3.98 0.92 -13.21
C ASN A 7 -4.31 0.66 -11.73
N GLY A 8 -4.60 1.73 -10.97
CA GLY A 8 -5.02 1.66 -9.57
C GLY A 8 -3.91 1.35 -8.56
N LYS A 9 -2.63 1.39 -8.94
CA LYS A 9 -1.50 1.18 -8.04
C LYS A 9 -0.43 2.24 -8.21
N ASP A 10 0.29 2.50 -7.12
CA ASP A 10 1.46 3.37 -7.09
C ASP A 10 2.75 2.54 -7.18
N THR A 11 2.99 1.93 -8.35
CA THR A 11 4.15 1.04 -8.60
C THR A 11 5.32 1.75 -9.29
N GLY A 12 5.28 3.08 -9.37
CA GLY A 12 6.23 3.89 -10.13
C GLY A 12 5.97 3.86 -11.64
N GLU A 13 6.76 4.64 -12.39
CA GLU A 13 6.64 4.75 -13.84
C GLU A 13 7.61 3.83 -14.59
N ILE A 14 7.16 3.29 -15.72
CA ILE A 14 8.00 2.57 -16.68
C ILE A 14 8.04 3.36 -17.98
N SER A 15 9.23 3.81 -18.36
CA SER A 15 9.43 4.50 -19.64
C SER A 15 9.39 3.53 -20.81
N VAL A 16 8.51 3.79 -21.78
CA VAL A 16 8.41 3.03 -23.03
C VAL A 16 8.68 3.96 -24.21
N CYS A 17 9.68 3.60 -25.02
CA CYS A 17 9.99 4.32 -26.25
C CYS A 17 9.33 3.64 -27.45
N ILE A 18 8.57 4.43 -28.22
CA ILE A 18 7.87 4.00 -29.44
C ILE A 18 8.09 5.07 -30.49
N SER A 19 8.60 4.64 -31.63
CA SER A 19 8.79 5.45 -32.82
C SER A 19 7.64 5.21 -33.81
N LYS A 20 7.46 6.12 -34.77
CA LYS A 20 6.47 5.91 -35.85
C LYS A 20 6.73 4.62 -36.63
N LYS A 21 7.99 4.23 -36.82
CA LYS A 21 8.39 2.99 -37.49
C LYS A 21 7.89 1.73 -36.77
N ASP A 22 7.78 1.78 -35.44
CA ASP A 22 7.24 0.66 -34.66
C ASP A 22 5.72 0.50 -34.85
N LEU A 23 5.05 1.57 -35.29
CA LEU A 23 3.61 1.61 -35.55
C LEU A 23 3.30 1.52 -37.06
N GLU A 24 4.32 1.49 -37.93
CA GLU A 24 4.11 1.37 -39.37
C GLU A 24 3.36 0.08 -39.67
N SER A 25 2.33 0.17 -40.50
CA SER A 25 1.59 -0.98 -40.97
C SER A 25 1.49 -0.99 -42.49
N ASN A 26 1.48 -2.19 -43.05
CA ASN A 26 1.54 -2.40 -44.50
C ASN A 26 0.21 -2.16 -45.20
N SER A 27 -0.84 -1.72 -44.50
CA SER A 27 -2.15 -1.47 -45.10
C SER A 27 -2.77 -0.13 -44.69
N PRO A 28 -3.62 0.46 -45.55
CA PRO A 28 -3.90 1.90 -45.55
C PRO A 28 -4.94 2.36 -44.51
N THR A 29 -5.61 1.43 -43.82
CA THR A 29 -6.73 1.72 -42.90
C THR A 29 -6.59 0.90 -41.63
N GLN A 30 -5.70 1.29 -40.72
CA GLN A 30 -5.25 0.39 -39.66
C GLN A 30 -4.93 1.06 -38.31
N THR A 31 -5.81 1.95 -37.82
CA THR A 31 -5.74 2.38 -36.42
C THR A 31 -5.78 1.19 -35.45
N GLY A 32 -6.52 0.12 -35.82
CA GLY A 32 -6.55 -1.15 -35.09
C GLY A 32 -5.19 -1.84 -35.01
N ASP A 33 -4.54 -2.11 -36.14
CA ASP A 33 -3.22 -2.78 -36.15
C ASP A 33 -2.14 -1.93 -35.47
N MET A 34 -2.20 -0.59 -35.61
CA MET A 34 -1.31 0.32 -34.88
C MET A 34 -1.50 0.17 -33.37
N MET A 35 -2.76 0.08 -32.92
CA MET A 35 -3.09 -0.11 -31.51
C MET A 35 -2.60 -1.47 -31.02
N GLU A 36 -2.79 -2.53 -31.79
CA GLU A 36 -2.30 -3.87 -31.43
C GLU A 36 -0.77 -3.89 -31.28
N LYS A 37 -0.03 -3.28 -32.21
CA LYS A 37 1.43 -3.14 -32.12
C LYS A 37 1.87 -2.34 -30.90
N LEU A 38 1.18 -1.23 -30.61
CA LEU A 38 1.40 -0.42 -29.41
C LEU A 38 1.23 -1.27 -28.15
N LEU A 39 0.10 -1.96 -28.03
CA LEU A 39 -0.19 -2.81 -26.88
C LEU A 39 0.87 -3.90 -26.72
N LEU A 40 1.29 -4.54 -27.83
CA LEU A 40 2.27 -5.63 -27.81
C LEU A 40 3.62 -5.14 -27.27
N LYS A 41 4.06 -3.98 -27.73
CA LYS A 41 5.32 -3.36 -27.29
C LYS A 41 5.27 -2.98 -25.82
N ILE A 42 4.14 -2.45 -25.35
CA ILE A 42 3.92 -2.19 -23.92
C ILE A 42 3.97 -3.50 -23.13
N HIS A 43 3.21 -4.53 -23.54
CA HIS A 43 3.15 -5.81 -22.85
C HIS A 43 4.54 -6.45 -22.71
N GLN A 44 5.31 -6.49 -23.79
CA GLN A 44 6.69 -7.00 -23.79
C GLN A 44 7.60 -6.18 -22.87
N ARG A 45 7.45 -4.86 -22.83
CA ARG A 45 8.26 -4.01 -21.96
C ARG A 45 7.90 -4.17 -20.48
N LEU A 46 6.65 -4.49 -20.19
CA LEU A 46 6.17 -4.76 -18.83
C LEU A 46 6.59 -6.16 -18.33
N GLN A 47 6.85 -7.13 -19.21
CA GLN A 47 7.42 -8.42 -18.83
C GLN A 47 8.79 -8.21 -18.17
N GLY A 48 8.95 -8.72 -16.94
CA GLY A 48 10.17 -8.54 -16.14
C GLY A 48 10.25 -7.21 -15.36
N SER A 49 9.24 -6.35 -15.44
CA SER A 49 9.14 -5.13 -14.62
C SER A 49 8.41 -5.38 -13.29
N PRO A 50 8.38 -4.43 -12.33
CA PRO A 50 7.52 -4.52 -11.14
C PRO A 50 6.02 -4.67 -11.48
N ILE A 51 5.60 -4.20 -12.67
CA ILE A 51 4.24 -4.26 -13.22
C ILE A 51 4.04 -5.55 -14.04
N ASN A 52 4.87 -6.58 -13.82
CA ASN A 52 4.89 -7.81 -14.64
C ASN A 52 3.48 -8.43 -14.79
N PRO A 53 2.94 -8.50 -16.00
CA PRO A 53 1.59 -9.01 -16.26
C PRO A 53 1.54 -10.53 -16.31
N SER A 54 2.40 -11.25 -15.57
CA SER A 54 2.49 -12.71 -15.63
C SER A 54 1.12 -13.36 -15.41
N GLY A 55 0.65 -14.08 -16.44
CA GLY A 55 -0.66 -14.74 -16.44
C GLY A 55 -1.85 -13.89 -16.93
N LEU A 56 -1.64 -12.62 -17.30
CA LEU A 56 -2.70 -11.75 -17.82
C LEU A 56 -2.74 -11.76 -19.35
N ASN A 57 -3.95 -11.86 -19.90
CA ASN A 57 -4.16 -11.95 -21.34
C ASN A 57 -3.88 -10.62 -22.04
N PHE A 58 -3.03 -10.66 -23.06
CA PHE A 58 -2.70 -9.56 -23.96
C PHE A 58 -3.93 -8.89 -24.58
N SER A 59 -4.93 -9.67 -24.98
CA SER A 59 -6.14 -9.14 -25.64
C SER A 59 -7.01 -8.27 -24.74
N SER A 60 -6.76 -8.30 -23.42
CA SER A 60 -7.53 -7.54 -22.43
C SER A 60 -6.87 -6.20 -22.07
N ILE A 61 -5.75 -5.84 -22.70
CA ILE A 61 -5.06 -4.59 -22.36
C ILE A 61 -5.90 -3.39 -22.78
N ARG A 62 -6.07 -2.46 -21.85
CA ARG A 62 -6.71 -1.16 -22.05
C ARG A 62 -5.77 -0.06 -21.56
N LEU A 63 -5.69 1.03 -22.32
CA LEU A 63 -4.86 2.19 -22.01
C LEU A 63 -5.75 3.36 -21.62
N PHE A 64 -5.38 4.08 -20.57
CA PHE A 64 -6.10 5.26 -20.11
C PHE A 64 -5.15 6.45 -19.96
N ASP A 65 -5.65 7.66 -20.18
CA ASP A 65 -4.95 8.89 -19.82
C ASP A 65 -5.10 9.22 -18.32
N GLU A 66 -4.53 10.35 -17.89
CA GLU A 66 -4.58 10.81 -16.49
C GLU A 66 -5.99 11.14 -15.99
N HIS A 67 -6.90 11.44 -16.91
CA HIS A 67 -8.31 11.72 -16.62
C HIS A 67 -9.17 10.44 -16.65
N GLY A 68 -8.56 9.27 -16.93
CA GLY A 68 -9.26 8.00 -17.01
C GLY A 68 -10.00 7.77 -18.34
N GLN A 69 -9.74 8.58 -19.36
CA GLN A 69 -10.30 8.37 -20.70
C GLN A 69 -9.51 7.29 -21.43
N GLU A 70 -10.22 6.38 -22.08
CA GLU A 70 -9.59 5.28 -22.81
C GLU A 70 -8.93 5.77 -24.10
N ILE A 71 -7.64 5.46 -24.25
CA ILE A 71 -6.86 5.78 -25.42
C ILE A 71 -7.10 4.69 -26.47
N LYS A 72 -7.80 5.06 -27.55
CA LYS A 72 -8.13 4.14 -28.65
C LYS A 72 -7.33 4.41 -29.94
N ASN A 73 -6.64 5.54 -29.99
CA ASN A 73 -5.88 5.97 -31.16
C ASN A 73 -4.43 6.30 -30.78
N PRO A 74 -3.44 5.45 -31.18
CA PRO A 74 -2.02 5.68 -30.93
C PRO A 74 -1.47 7.01 -31.48
N LEU A 75 -2.09 7.56 -32.53
CA LEU A 75 -1.61 8.79 -33.20
C LEU A 75 -1.83 10.05 -32.35
N LEU A 76 -2.70 9.97 -31.35
CA LEU A 76 -2.98 11.08 -30.44
C LEU A 76 -2.00 11.12 -29.25
N LEU A 77 -1.10 10.14 -29.14
CA LEU A 77 -0.14 10.07 -28.06
C LEU A 77 0.92 11.17 -28.18
N LYS A 78 1.17 11.87 -27.08
CA LYS A 78 2.17 12.94 -26.97
C LYS A 78 3.40 12.48 -26.23
N ASN A 79 4.58 13.00 -26.58
CA ASN A 79 5.80 12.70 -25.85
C ASN A 79 5.62 12.98 -24.35
N GLU A 80 6.17 12.11 -23.51
CA GLU A 80 6.08 12.13 -22.03
C GLU A 80 4.65 12.03 -21.47
N GLN A 81 3.67 11.67 -22.30
CA GLN A 81 2.32 11.42 -21.82
C GLN A 81 2.30 10.27 -20.81
N LYS A 82 1.58 10.48 -19.71
CA LYS A 82 1.29 9.48 -18.70
C LYS A 82 0.13 8.60 -19.15
N ILE A 83 0.33 7.28 -19.08
CA ILE A 83 -0.62 6.29 -19.56
C ILE A 83 -0.78 5.21 -18.50
N TRP A 84 -2.02 4.88 -18.15
CA TRP A 84 -2.34 3.80 -17.22
C TRP A 84 -2.73 2.55 -17.98
N VAL A 85 -2.03 1.46 -17.71
CA VAL A 85 -2.27 0.15 -18.31
C VAL A 85 -3.15 -0.69 -17.39
N SER A 86 -4.23 -1.23 -17.94
CA SER A 86 -5.16 -2.12 -17.25
C SER A 86 -5.38 -3.40 -18.05
N TYR A 87 -5.62 -4.52 -17.36
CA TYR A 87 -5.96 -5.80 -17.98
C TYR A 87 -7.43 -6.13 -17.69
N GLY A 88 -8.32 -5.75 -18.60
CA GLY A 88 -9.75 -6.04 -18.55
C GLY A 88 -10.56 -5.22 -17.55
N LYS A 89 -9.94 -4.28 -16.83
CA LYS A 89 -10.62 -3.46 -15.80
C LYS A 89 -10.77 -2.01 -16.27
N ALA A 90 -11.81 -1.34 -15.77
CA ALA A 90 -11.96 0.11 -15.92
C ALA A 90 -10.83 0.88 -15.21
N TYR A 91 -10.61 2.13 -15.61
CA TYR A 91 -9.65 3.01 -14.96
C TYR A 91 -9.90 3.11 -13.45
N ARG A 92 -8.81 3.11 -12.69
CA ARG A 92 -8.76 3.29 -11.25
C ARG A 92 -7.62 4.24 -10.94
N SER A 93 -7.93 5.34 -10.26
CA SER A 93 -6.90 6.27 -9.81
C SER A 93 -6.00 5.60 -8.77
N PRO A 94 -4.66 5.70 -8.90
CA PRO A 94 -3.73 5.26 -7.87
C PRO A 94 -3.87 6.07 -6.58
N LEU A 95 -4.47 7.25 -6.65
CA LEU A 95 -4.72 8.14 -5.52
C LEU A 95 -6.01 7.82 -4.76
N THR A 96 -6.61 6.64 -4.98
CA THR A 96 -7.84 6.27 -4.25
C THR A 96 -7.52 6.22 -2.74
N PRO A 97 -8.07 7.13 -1.93
CA PRO A 97 -7.87 7.08 -0.49
C PRO A 97 -8.55 5.82 0.05
N VAL A 98 -7.85 5.10 0.92
CA VAL A 98 -8.40 3.97 1.67
C VAL A 98 -8.36 4.29 3.14
N LEU A 99 -9.41 3.88 3.85
CA LEU A 99 -9.42 3.88 5.30
C LEU A 99 -8.51 2.76 5.80
N SER A 100 -7.50 3.10 6.57
CA SER A 100 -6.58 2.16 7.22
C SER A 100 -6.86 2.18 8.71
N LEU A 101 -7.20 1.01 9.25
CA LEU A 101 -7.26 0.75 10.69
C LEU A 101 -5.94 0.12 11.11
N THR A 102 -5.27 0.68 12.12
CA THR A 102 -4.07 0.09 12.74
C THR A 102 -4.33 -0.17 14.21
N PHE A 103 -3.67 -1.18 14.76
CA PHE A 103 -3.71 -1.51 16.18
C PHE A 103 -2.28 -1.47 16.71
N ASP A 104 -2.03 -0.53 17.60
CA ASP A 104 -0.72 -0.36 18.25
C ASP A 104 -0.80 -0.94 19.66
N GLN A 105 0.23 -1.68 20.11
CA GLN A 105 0.30 -2.09 21.50
C GLN A 105 0.47 -0.86 22.38
N VAL A 106 -0.15 -0.86 23.55
CA VAL A 106 -0.03 0.22 24.53
C VAL A 106 0.57 -0.32 25.81
N THR A 107 1.60 0.35 26.30
CA THR A 107 2.20 0.07 27.60
C THR A 107 2.09 1.31 28.45
N ALA A 108 1.69 1.12 29.71
CA ALA A 108 1.64 2.20 30.67
C ALA A 108 2.76 2.09 31.71
N PHE A 109 3.18 3.26 32.16
CA PHE A 109 4.32 3.47 33.04
C PHE A 109 3.85 4.34 34.20
N ASP A 110 4.28 4.00 35.40
CA ASP A 110 4.12 4.85 36.58
C ASP A 110 5.29 5.82 36.63
N ARG A 111 4.99 7.12 36.60
CA ARG A 111 5.96 8.18 36.84
C ARG A 111 5.47 9.01 38.02
N ASP A 112 6.15 8.87 39.16
CA ASP A 112 5.87 9.65 40.37
C ASP A 112 4.39 9.57 40.81
N GLY A 113 3.74 8.41 40.64
CA GLY A 113 2.33 8.19 40.97
C GLY A 113 1.35 8.68 39.89
N ILE A 114 1.85 9.11 38.73
CA ILE A 114 1.06 9.46 37.55
C ILE A 114 1.25 8.38 36.49
N ILE A 115 0.15 7.74 36.11
CA ILE A 115 0.16 6.75 35.02
C ILE A 115 0.22 7.47 33.68
N VAL A 116 1.12 7.02 32.81
CA VAL A 116 1.23 7.51 31.43
C VAL A 116 1.31 6.33 30.47
N ALA A 117 0.49 6.34 29.41
CA ALA A 117 0.46 5.31 28.39
C ALA A 117 1.18 5.75 27.11
N TYR A 118 1.89 4.82 26.47
CA TYR A 118 2.58 5.02 25.21
C TYR A 118 2.29 3.90 24.22
N LYS A 119 2.23 4.22 22.93
CA LYS A 119 2.25 3.22 21.86
C LYS A 119 3.62 2.56 21.83
N THR A 120 3.67 1.26 22.02
CA THR A 120 4.89 0.45 22.00
C THR A 120 4.84 -0.58 20.88
N PHE A 121 5.99 -1.19 20.59
CA PHE A 121 6.06 -2.25 19.61
C PHE A 121 5.35 -3.51 20.14
N LEU A 122 4.48 -4.07 19.31
CA LEU A 122 3.96 -5.40 19.55
C LEU A 122 5.09 -6.42 19.44
N ASP A 123 5.30 -7.24 20.48
CA ASP A 123 6.28 -8.34 20.42
C ASP A 123 5.96 -9.23 19.20
N PRO A 124 6.91 -9.44 18.28
CA PRO A 124 6.73 -10.32 17.13
C PRO A 124 6.29 -11.75 17.49
N ASN A 125 6.54 -12.18 18.73
CA ASN A 125 6.18 -13.49 19.25
C ASN A 125 4.87 -13.48 20.07
N ALA A 126 4.26 -12.31 20.28
CA ALA A 126 2.99 -12.23 21.00
C ALA A 126 1.91 -13.02 20.25
N VAL A 127 1.36 -14.04 20.91
CA VAL A 127 0.28 -14.86 20.36
C VAL A 127 -1.03 -14.09 20.48
N LEU A 128 -1.35 -13.27 19.47
CA LEU A 128 -2.67 -12.67 19.35
C LEU A 128 -3.68 -13.74 18.93
N LEU A 129 -4.44 -14.26 19.88
CA LEU A 129 -5.43 -15.29 19.61
C LEU A 129 -6.49 -14.77 18.62
N PRO A 130 -6.74 -15.48 17.51
CA PRO A 130 -7.75 -15.09 16.55
C PRO A 130 -9.15 -15.25 17.17
N GLY A 131 -10.04 -14.28 16.92
CA GLY A 131 -11.43 -14.31 17.37
C GLY A 131 -11.82 -13.07 18.17
N CYS A 132 -12.99 -12.50 17.87
CA CYS A 132 -13.50 -11.30 18.53
C CYS A 132 -13.74 -11.53 20.04
N ASP A 133 -14.09 -12.76 20.43
CA ASP A 133 -14.45 -13.11 21.79
C ASP A 133 -13.28 -13.05 22.77
N ASN A 134 -12.03 -13.03 22.27
CA ASN A 134 -10.81 -12.96 23.09
C ASN A 134 -10.48 -11.53 23.56
N TRP A 135 -11.23 -10.53 23.09
CA TRP A 135 -10.98 -9.13 23.37
C TRP A 135 -12.11 -8.52 24.19
N GLU A 136 -11.74 -7.67 25.14
CA GLU A 136 -12.63 -6.83 25.91
C GLU A 136 -12.45 -5.37 25.48
N VAL A 137 -13.57 -4.67 25.27
CA VAL A 137 -13.56 -3.25 24.96
C VAL A 137 -13.48 -2.48 26.27
N CYS A 138 -12.45 -1.67 26.44
CA CYS A 138 -12.28 -0.81 27.59
C CYS A 138 -12.51 0.64 27.15
N GLU A 139 -13.45 1.34 27.79
CA GLU A 139 -13.74 2.76 27.51
C GLU A 139 -12.64 3.71 28.00
N ARG A 140 -11.75 3.21 28.85
CA ARG A 140 -10.55 3.88 29.39
C ARG A 140 -9.42 2.86 29.45
N PHE A 141 -8.21 3.33 29.71
CA PHE A 141 -7.07 2.44 29.88
C PHE A 141 -7.32 1.47 31.05
N PRO A 142 -7.14 0.15 30.86
CA PRO A 142 -7.52 -0.85 31.85
C PRO A 142 -6.68 -0.74 33.12
N ILE A 143 -7.31 -0.84 34.29
CA ILE A 143 -6.68 -0.62 35.61
C ILE A 143 -5.91 -1.87 36.10
N ASN A 144 -6.26 -3.05 35.59
CA ASN A 144 -5.70 -4.35 35.96
C ASN A 144 -4.37 -4.68 35.25
N PHE A 145 -3.65 -3.67 34.75
CA PHE A 145 -2.39 -3.86 34.05
C PHE A 145 -1.19 -3.79 34.99
N ASN A 146 -0.12 -4.52 34.68
CA ASN A 146 1.15 -4.34 35.38
C ASN A 146 1.87 -3.11 34.81
N SER A 147 2.00 -2.07 35.62
CA SER A 147 2.82 -0.91 35.27
C SER A 147 4.30 -1.28 35.23
N ASN A 148 4.96 -0.96 34.12
CA ASN A 148 6.41 -1.08 34.05
C ASN A 148 7.03 0.12 34.78
N SER A 149 7.91 -0.16 35.74
CA SER A 149 8.72 0.84 36.46
C SER A 149 10.01 1.22 35.73
N GLN A 150 10.17 0.78 34.47
CA GLN A 150 11.33 1.11 33.64
C GLN A 150 11.25 2.56 33.13
N GLU A 151 12.43 3.12 32.82
CA GLU A 151 12.55 4.46 32.23
C GLU A 151 11.67 4.59 30.98
N THR A 152 10.91 5.69 30.95
CA THR A 152 9.99 5.99 29.86
C THR A 152 10.82 6.20 28.59
N PRO A 153 10.54 5.52 27.48
CA PRO A 153 11.33 5.76 26.29
C PRO A 153 10.82 7.04 25.61
N ASP A 154 11.63 8.10 25.62
CA ASP A 154 11.30 9.44 25.08
C ASP A 154 10.88 9.46 23.60
N GLN A 155 11.01 8.33 22.90
CA GLN A 155 10.75 8.20 21.47
C GLN A 155 9.33 7.71 21.13
N PHE A 156 8.56 7.25 22.11
CA PHE A 156 7.22 6.70 21.84
C PHE A 156 6.11 7.75 21.92
N GLU A 157 5.07 7.54 21.11
CA GLU A 157 3.87 8.39 21.07
C GLU A 157 3.03 8.17 22.33
N LYS A 158 2.72 9.25 23.06
CA LYS A 158 1.83 9.21 24.23
C LYS A 158 0.37 9.01 23.80
N VAL A 159 -0.36 8.19 24.55
CA VAL A 159 -1.78 7.90 24.33
C VAL A 159 -2.61 8.49 25.48
N ASP A 160 -3.78 9.03 25.15
CA ASP A 160 -4.76 9.49 26.14
C ASP A 160 -5.39 8.27 26.83
N LEU A 161 -5.37 8.26 28.17
CA LEU A 161 -5.94 7.18 28.98
C LEU A 161 -7.48 7.14 28.90
N GLU A 162 -8.11 8.22 28.44
CA GLU A 162 -9.56 8.32 28.23
C GLU A 162 -10.02 7.76 26.88
N ASN A 163 -9.07 7.27 26.05
CA ASN A 163 -9.42 6.63 24.79
C ASN A 163 -10.01 5.23 24.99
N HIS A 164 -10.52 4.67 23.89
CA HIS A 164 -10.99 3.29 23.86
C HIS A 164 -9.84 2.33 23.54
N PHE A 165 -9.82 1.20 24.23
CA PHE A 165 -8.79 0.17 24.10
C PHE A 165 -9.42 -1.21 23.89
N LEU A 166 -8.63 -2.12 23.33
CA LEU A 166 -8.93 -3.54 23.32
C LEU A 166 -7.94 -4.25 24.23
N GLN A 167 -8.43 -4.85 25.31
CA GLN A 167 -7.62 -5.68 26.20
C GLN A 167 -7.83 -7.15 25.88
N ASN A 168 -6.74 -7.91 25.82
CA ASN A 168 -6.82 -9.36 25.66
C ASN A 168 -7.31 -10.00 26.96
N LYS A 169 -8.30 -10.89 26.87
CA LYS A 169 -8.89 -11.57 28.02
C LYS A 169 -8.01 -12.68 28.61
N VAL A 170 -7.03 -13.18 27.86
CA VAL A 170 -6.10 -14.24 28.29
C VAL A 170 -4.84 -13.64 28.90
N ASP A 171 -4.28 -12.59 28.28
CA ASP A 171 -3.16 -11.81 28.81
C ASP A 171 -3.53 -10.33 28.96
N PRO A 172 -3.91 -9.88 30.17
CA PRO A 172 -4.29 -8.49 30.44
C PRO A 172 -3.21 -7.44 30.12
N ASN A 173 -1.95 -7.84 29.94
CA ASN A 173 -0.88 -6.91 29.58
C ASN A 173 -0.87 -6.57 28.07
N ILE A 174 -1.62 -7.31 27.26
CA ILE A 174 -1.80 -7.02 25.84
C ILE A 174 -3.00 -6.08 25.71
N VAL A 175 -2.69 -4.78 25.62
CA VAL A 175 -3.66 -3.71 25.38
C VAL A 175 -3.37 -3.08 24.03
N LEU A 176 -4.40 -2.93 23.19
CA LEU A 176 -4.29 -2.34 21.86
C LEU A 176 -5.06 -1.03 21.78
N HIS A 177 -4.47 -0.03 21.12
CA HIS A 177 -5.15 1.19 20.72
C HIS A 177 -5.38 1.19 19.21
N ALA A 178 -6.63 1.40 18.82
CA ALA A 178 -7.03 1.46 17.42
C ALA A 178 -6.87 2.88 16.87
N SER A 179 -6.12 3.03 15.77
CA SER A 179 -5.97 4.31 15.08
C SER A 179 -6.53 4.21 13.67
N VAL A 180 -7.28 5.24 13.25
CA VAL A 180 -7.83 5.33 11.89
C VAL A 180 -7.08 6.40 11.12
N SER A 181 -6.56 6.04 9.95
CA SER A 181 -5.86 6.96 9.05
C SER A 181 -6.34 6.79 7.62
N ILE A 182 -6.25 7.86 6.82
CA ILE A 182 -6.46 7.77 5.38
C ILE A 182 -5.09 7.53 4.74
N LYS A 183 -4.93 6.37 4.09
CA LYS A 183 -3.72 6.05 3.34
C LYS A 183 -4.03 6.04 1.85
N LYS A 184 -3.02 6.32 1.02
CA LYS A 184 -3.12 6.00 -0.41
C LYS A 184 -3.08 4.48 -0.54
N ARG A 185 -3.87 3.94 -1.46
CA ARG A 185 -3.80 2.50 -1.78
C ARG A 185 -2.49 2.18 -2.50
N SER A 186 -1.39 2.10 -1.77
CA SER A 186 -0.16 1.49 -2.28
C SER A 186 -0.38 -0.02 -2.37
N SER A 187 0.12 -0.64 -3.43
CA SER A 187 0.19 -2.10 -3.48
C SER A 187 1.29 -2.57 -2.55
N SER A 188 0.96 -2.81 -1.28
CA SER A 188 1.76 -3.75 -0.48
C SER A 188 1.33 -5.16 -0.88
N SER A 189 2.01 -5.71 -1.87
CA SER A 189 2.10 -7.16 -2.05
C SER A 189 3.54 -7.51 -2.40
N ARG A 190 4.43 -7.21 -1.45
CA ARG A 190 5.79 -7.74 -1.24
C ARG A 190 6.48 -6.78 -0.27
N GLU A 191 6.06 -6.79 1.00
CA GLU A 191 7.08 -6.64 2.04
C GLU A 191 7.93 -7.90 1.93
N ALA A 192 9.04 -7.77 1.23
CA ALA A 192 10.15 -8.67 1.42
C ALA A 192 10.41 -8.70 2.93
N ARG A 193 10.49 -9.91 3.49
CA ARG A 193 11.19 -10.13 4.75
C ARG A 193 12.62 -9.61 4.55
N SER A 194 12.85 -8.33 4.82
CA SER A 194 14.18 -7.77 4.98
C SER A 194 14.46 -7.78 6.45
N GLY A 195 15.11 -8.86 6.90
CA GLY A 195 15.84 -8.81 8.15
C GLY A 195 16.95 -7.76 8.06
N SER A 196 17.35 -7.31 9.25
CA SER A 196 18.57 -6.53 9.55
C SER A 196 18.72 -5.17 8.87
N GLU A 197 18.30 -4.12 9.56
CA GLU A 197 19.13 -2.91 9.68
C GLU A 197 19.66 -2.84 11.11
N THR A 198 20.88 -3.34 11.28
CA THR A 198 21.75 -2.96 12.40
C THR A 198 22.12 -1.50 12.18
N ALA A 199 21.76 -0.63 13.13
CA ALA A 199 22.24 0.75 13.16
C ALA A 199 23.78 0.77 13.27
N PRO A 200 24.47 1.76 12.68
CA PRO A 200 25.91 1.92 12.88
C PRO A 200 26.15 2.45 14.30
N SER A 201 27.04 1.76 15.02
CA SER A 201 27.59 2.27 16.28
C SER A 201 28.44 3.51 16.02
N ILE A 202 28.25 4.54 16.85
CA ILE A 202 29.29 5.53 17.15
C ILE A 202 29.91 5.12 18.48
#